data_AF-A0A8T1RCY3-F1
#
_entry.id   AF-A0A8T1RCY3-F1
#
_cell.length_a   1.000
_cell.length_b   1.000
_cell.length_c   1.000
_cell.angle_alpha   90.00
_cell.angle_beta   90.00
_cell.angle_gamma   90.00
#
_symmetry.space_group_name_H-M   'P 1'
#
loop_
_entity.id
_entity.type
_entity.pdbx_description
1 polymer ?
#
loop_
_entity_poly.entity_id
_entity_poly.type
_entity_poly.pdbx_seq_one_letter_code
_entity_poly.pdbx_strand_id
1 'polypeptide(L)'
;MRFDKKELKWSKIASIGNNAFFIGTISSLSFSSQNLPIGWRGNCIYFTYAYTKGHQEGIIGCYDNGVYNLEDKSIEPLSGFVSYSLFVWIPPIGVTPNL
;
A
#
# COMPACT_ATOMS: atom_id res chain seq x y z
N MET A 1 0.33 -13.86 2.83
CA MET A 1 0.39 -15.34 2.93
C MET A 1 0.97 -15.89 1.63
N ARG A 2 1.55 -17.09 1.64
CA ARG A 2 1.99 -17.79 0.44
C ARG A 2 1.30 -19.15 0.35
N PHE A 3 0.71 -19.44 -0.80
CA PHE A 3 0.12 -20.75 -1.06
C PHE A 3 1.21 -21.75 -1.45
N ASP A 4 1.30 -22.84 -0.71
CA ASP A 4 2.12 -24.00 -1.09
C ASP A 4 1.24 -24.99 -1.86
N LYS A 5 1.58 -25.23 -3.14
CA LYS A 5 0.81 -26.13 -4.01
C LYS A 5 0.98 -27.60 -3.64
N LYS A 6 2.09 -28.00 -3.03
CA LYS A 6 2.33 -29.39 -2.63
C LYS A 6 1.49 -29.72 -1.41
N GLU A 7 1.48 -28.81 -0.46
CA GLU A 7 0.79 -28.94 0.82
C GLU A 7 -0.66 -28.47 0.77
N LEU A 8 -1.08 -27.85 -0.35
CA LEU A 8 -2.39 -27.23 -0.57
C LEU A 8 -2.82 -26.30 0.58
N LYS A 9 -1.87 -25.58 1.17
CA LYS A 9 -2.10 -24.75 2.35
C LYS A 9 -1.51 -23.35 2.21
N TRP A 10 -2.13 -22.40 2.87
CA TRP A 10 -1.61 -21.04 3.03
C TRP A 10 -0.71 -20.97 4.25
N SER A 11 0.49 -20.42 4.07
CA SER A 11 1.43 -20.12 5.16
C SER A 11 1.58 -18.62 5.35
N LYS A 12 1.76 -18.20 6.59
CA LYS A 12 2.15 -16.83 6.91
C LYS A 12 3.59 -16.63 6.45
N ILE A 13 3.85 -15.51 5.78
CA ILE A 13 5.20 -15.08 5.41
C ILE A 13 5.66 -14.02 6.38
N ALA A 14 6.93 -14.09 6.80
CA ALA A 14 7.55 -13.08 7.65
C ALA A 14 8.17 -11.94 6.84
N SER A 15 8.46 -12.17 5.55
CA SER A 15 9.08 -11.19 4.68
C SER A 15 8.65 -11.36 3.22
N ILE A 16 8.61 -10.25 2.49
CA ILE A 16 8.45 -10.18 1.03
C ILE A 16 9.76 -9.76 0.34
N GLY A 17 10.89 -9.74 1.08
CA GLY A 17 12.22 -9.40 0.57
C GLY A 17 12.29 -7.96 0.07
N ASN A 18 12.94 -7.75 -1.08
CA ASN A 18 13.08 -6.42 -1.69
C ASN A 18 11.79 -5.90 -2.34
N ASN A 19 10.68 -6.61 -2.23
CA ASN A 19 9.43 -6.15 -2.84
C ASN A 19 8.72 -5.12 -1.95
N ALA A 20 8.18 -4.09 -2.59
CA ALA A 20 7.17 -3.20 -2.04
C ALA A 20 5.81 -3.65 -2.57
N PHE A 21 4.88 -3.96 -1.65
CA PHE A 21 3.54 -4.43 -1.99
C PHE A 21 2.54 -3.30 -1.81
N PHE A 22 1.71 -3.05 -2.81
CA PHE A 22 0.75 -1.96 -2.84
C PHE A 22 -0.67 -2.53 -2.80
N ILE A 23 -1.49 -2.03 -1.90
CA ILE A 23 -2.90 -2.39 -1.76
C ILE A 23 -3.70 -1.11 -1.97
N GLY A 24 -4.40 -1.02 -3.11
CA GLY A 24 -5.37 0.03 -3.38
C GLY A 24 -6.81 -0.50 -3.36
N THR A 25 -7.76 0.39 -3.56
CA THR A 25 -9.20 0.06 -3.61
C THR A 25 -9.57 -0.88 -4.76
N ILE A 26 -8.87 -0.83 -5.90
CA ILE A 26 -9.22 -1.58 -7.12
C ILE A 26 -8.27 -2.74 -7.38
N SER A 27 -6.98 -2.58 -7.07
CA SER A 27 -5.98 -3.60 -7.38
C SER A 27 -4.89 -3.65 -6.32
N SER A 28 -4.16 -4.75 -6.32
CA SER A 28 -2.92 -4.90 -5.56
C SER A 28 -1.77 -5.15 -6.53
N LEU A 29 -0.64 -4.50 -6.29
CA LEU A 29 0.55 -4.59 -7.13
C LEU A 29 1.77 -4.91 -6.29
N SER A 30 2.79 -5.53 -6.90
CA SER A 30 4.06 -5.82 -6.25
C SER A 30 5.18 -5.39 -7.17
N PHE A 31 6.08 -4.54 -6.67
CA PHE A 31 7.26 -4.09 -7.40
C PHE A 31 8.51 -4.36 -6.59
N SER A 32 9.64 -4.61 -7.27
CA SER A 32 10.93 -4.51 -6.59
C SER A 32 11.14 -3.06 -6.15
N SER A 33 11.46 -2.84 -4.88
CA SER A 33 11.72 -1.50 -4.35
C SER A 33 12.92 -0.83 -5.03
N GLN A 34 13.82 -1.62 -5.61
CA GLN A 34 14.97 -1.14 -6.39
C GLN A 34 14.56 -0.48 -7.71
N ASN A 35 13.37 -0.81 -8.23
CA ASN A 35 12.83 -0.23 -9.46
C ASN A 35 11.91 0.97 -9.19
N LEU A 36 11.73 1.34 -7.92
CA LEU A 36 10.92 2.46 -7.51
C LEU A 36 11.80 3.67 -7.21
N PRO A 37 11.23 4.89 -7.21
CA PRO A 37 11.95 6.10 -6.79
C PRO A 37 12.56 5.98 -5.39
N ILE A 38 13.47 6.89 -5.06
CA ILE A 38 14.06 6.99 -3.72
C ILE A 38 12.94 7.17 -2.68
N GLY A 39 12.99 6.38 -1.60
CA GLY A 39 12.05 6.45 -0.47
C GLY A 39 11.08 5.26 -0.36
N TRP A 40 10.95 4.44 -1.41
CA TRP A 40 10.20 3.18 -1.32
C TRP A 40 11.08 2.07 -0.72
N ARG A 41 10.59 1.47 0.37
CA ARG A 41 11.27 0.43 1.13
C ARG A 41 10.78 -0.94 0.67
N GLY A 42 11.72 -1.88 0.56
CA GLY A 42 11.39 -3.29 0.46
C GLY A 42 10.76 -3.78 1.76
N ASN A 43 10.18 -4.98 1.73
CA ASN A 43 9.58 -5.62 2.89
C ASN A 43 8.45 -4.81 3.54
N CYS A 44 7.79 -3.96 2.76
CA CYS A 44 6.74 -3.06 3.23
C CYS A 44 5.44 -3.25 2.42
N ILE A 45 4.31 -3.11 3.10
CA ILE A 45 2.98 -3.02 2.48
C ILE A 45 2.53 -1.56 2.54
N TYR A 46 2.31 -0.98 1.38
CA TYR A 46 1.77 0.35 1.17
C TYR A 46 0.28 0.20 0.92
N PHE A 47 -0.54 0.83 1.74
CA PHE A 47 -1.99 0.78 1.57
C PHE A 47 -2.53 2.19 1.40
N THR A 48 -3.38 2.35 0.38
CA THR A 48 -4.12 3.58 0.16
C THR A 48 -5.59 3.25 0.03
N TYR A 49 -6.41 3.92 0.84
CA TYR A 49 -7.84 3.74 0.83
C TYR A 49 -8.54 5.07 0.62
N ALA A 50 -9.34 5.14 -0.44
CA ALA A 50 -10.18 6.30 -0.73
C ALA A 50 -11.49 6.17 0.07
N TYR A 51 -11.44 6.36 1.40
CA TYR A 51 -12.67 6.47 2.18
C TYR A 51 -13.34 7.82 1.92
N THR A 52 -14.29 7.83 1.01
CA THR A 52 -14.99 9.05 0.58
C THR A 52 -16.02 9.57 1.60
N LYS A 53 -16.40 8.76 2.59
CA LYS A 53 -17.47 9.13 3.54
C LYS A 53 -16.99 10.01 4.69
N GLY A 54 -15.76 9.82 5.19
CA GLY A 54 -15.17 10.71 6.20
C GLY A 54 -15.03 12.15 5.72
N HIS A 55 -14.86 12.34 4.41
CA HIS A 55 -14.87 13.65 3.76
C HIS A 55 -16.24 14.35 3.84
N GLN A 56 -17.35 13.60 3.81
CA GLN A 56 -18.70 14.16 3.95
C GLN A 56 -19.00 14.59 5.40
N GLU A 57 -18.30 14.01 6.37
CA GLU A 57 -18.47 14.28 7.81
C GLU A 57 -17.42 15.29 8.34
N GLY A 58 -16.60 15.88 7.47
CA GLY A 58 -15.58 16.87 7.84
C GLY A 58 -14.37 16.30 8.58
N ILE A 59 -14.15 14.98 8.52
CA ILE A 59 -12.98 14.33 9.10
C ILE A 59 -11.77 14.65 8.21
N ILE A 60 -10.88 15.49 8.73
CA ILE A 60 -9.63 15.88 8.06
C ILE A 60 -8.58 14.81 8.38
N GLY A 61 -8.20 14.03 7.37
CA GLY A 61 -7.10 13.08 7.48
C GLY A 61 -7.35 11.82 6.68
N CYS A 62 -6.35 11.43 5.89
CA CYS A 62 -6.35 10.12 5.22
C CYS A 62 -5.80 9.08 6.20
N TYR A 63 -6.52 8.86 7.32
CA TYR A 63 -6.13 7.93 8.38
C TYR A 63 -6.03 6.47 7.89
N ASP A 64 -6.63 6.19 6.73
CA ASP A 64 -6.65 4.86 6.11
C ASP A 64 -5.50 4.64 5.12
N ASN A 65 -4.51 5.55 5.07
CA ASN A 65 -3.29 5.38 4.28
C ASN A 65 -2.08 5.16 5.18
N GLY A 66 -1.20 4.24 4.80
CA GLY A 66 0.00 4.00 5.58
C GLY A 66 0.94 2.99 4.97
N VAL A 67 1.98 2.72 5.75
CA VAL A 67 3.02 1.74 5.45
C VAL A 67 3.07 0.76 6.61
N TYR A 68 2.90 -0.52 6.32
CA TYR A 68 3.15 -1.60 7.26
C TYR A 68 4.50 -2.23 6.95
N ASN A 69 5.45 -2.10 7.87
CA ASN A 69 6.76 -2.73 7.76
C ASN A 69 6.69 -4.17 8.29
N LEU A 70 7.01 -5.16 7.45
CA LEU A 70 6.95 -6.57 7.86
C LEU A 70 8.07 -6.96 8.82
N GLU A 71 9.17 -6.21 8.85
CA GLU A 71 10.35 -6.51 9.67
C GLU A 71 10.06 -6.26 11.15
N ASP A 72 9.63 -5.04 11.49
CA ASP A 72 9.35 -4.62 12.87
C ASP A 72 7.86 -4.67 13.23
N LYS A 73 6.98 -4.94 12.25
CA LYS A 73 5.52 -5.00 12.39
C LYS A 73 4.89 -3.67 12.80
N SER A 74 5.57 -2.56 12.51
CA SER A 74 5.07 -1.21 12.75
C SER A 74 4.14 -0.75 11.63
N ILE A 75 3.24 0.18 11.99
CA ILE A 75 2.44 0.94 11.03
C ILE A 75 2.92 2.39 11.12
N GLU A 76 3.30 2.94 9.98
CA GLU A 76 3.75 4.32 9.85
C GLU A 76 2.82 5.09 8.90
N PRO A 77 2.63 6.40 9.10
CA PRO A 77 1.95 7.25 8.12
C PRO A 77 2.69 7.25 6.78
N LEU A 78 1.95 7.32 5.68
CA LEU A 78 2.55 7.45 4.35
C LEU A 78 3.14 8.87 4.20
N SER A 79 4.47 9.00 4.27
CA SER A 79 5.17 10.29 4.17
C SER A 79 4.93 10.95 2.80
N GLY A 80 4.60 12.25 2.80
CA GLY A 80 4.28 13.03 1.58
C GLY A 80 2.79 13.13 1.28
N PHE A 81 1.95 12.30 1.91
CA PHE A 81 0.50 12.46 1.95
C PHE A 81 0.10 13.40 3.09
N VAL A 82 0.55 14.65 3.04
CA VAL A 82 0.04 15.65 3.98
C VAL A 82 -1.33 16.08 3.50
N SER A 83 -2.35 15.80 4.32
CA SER A 83 -3.77 16.05 4.07
C SER A 83 -4.12 17.55 4.08
N TYR A 84 -3.44 18.37 3.28
CA TYR A 84 -3.78 19.79 3.10
C TYR A 84 -4.81 20.02 1.98
N SER A 85 -5.17 18.99 1.22
CA SER A 85 -6.10 19.11 0.10
C SER A 85 -7.29 18.17 0.28
N LEU A 86 -8.47 18.77 0.42
CA LEU A 86 -9.80 18.14 0.40
C LEU A 86 -10.13 17.43 -0.95
N PHE A 87 -9.20 17.43 -1.91
CA PHE A 87 -9.43 16.96 -3.29
C PHE A 87 -8.32 16.04 -3.81
N VAL A 88 -7.61 15.32 -2.93
CA VAL A 88 -6.72 14.26 -3.41
C VAL A 88 -7.57 13.04 -3.75
N TRP A 89 -8.16 13.06 -4.94
CA TRP A 89 -8.56 11.84 -5.63
C TRP A 89 -7.28 11.02 -5.77
N ILE A 90 -7.03 10.09 -4.85
CA ILE A 90 -5.99 9.08 -5.06
C ILE A 90 -6.50 8.34 -6.30
N PRO A 91 -5.86 8.49 -7.49
CA PRO A 91 -6.28 7.67 -8.61
C PRO A 91 -6.14 6.23 -8.11
N PRO A 92 -7.22 5.43 -8.18
CA PRO A 92 -7.11 4.04 -7.78
C PRO A 92 -5.90 3.47 -8.50
N ILE A 93 -5.05 2.73 -7.78
CA ILE A 93 -3.87 2.10 -8.37
C ILE A 93 -4.37 1.28 -9.57
N GLY A 94 -4.12 1.83 -10.76
CA GLY A 94 -4.68 1.42 -12.03
C GLY A 94 -3.53 1.39 -13.02
N VAL A 95 -3.24 0.21 -13.54
CA VAL A 95 -2.18 0.02 -14.52
C VAL A 95 -2.84 0.04 -15.88
N THR A 96 -2.56 1.06 -16.68
CA THR A 96 -2.87 1.08 -18.11
C THR A 96 -1.57 0.91 -18.90
N PRO A 97 -1.55 0.11 -19.98
CA PRO A 97 -0.39 0.04 -20.86
C PRO A 97 -0.05 1.44 -21.39
N ASN A 98 1.24 1.78 -21.44
CA ASN A 98 1.67 2.89 -22.30
C ASN A 98 1.65 2.40 -23.75
N LEU A 99 0.92 3.12 -24.60
CA LEU A 99 1.02 3.02 -26.06
C LEU A 99 2.19 3.88 -26.55
#